data_AF-A0A3A9VWZ7-F1
#
_entry.id   AF-A0A3A9VWZ7-F1
#
_cell.length_a   1.000
_cell.length_b   1.000
_cell.length_c   1.000
_cell.angle_alpha   90.00
_cell.angle_beta   90.00
_cell.angle_gamma   90.00
#
_symmetry.space_group_name_H-M   'P 1'
#
loop_
_entity.id
_entity.type
_entity.pdbx_description
1 polymer ?
#
loop_
_entity_poly.entity_id
_entity_poly.type
_entity_poly.pdbx_seq_one_letter_code
_entity_poly.pdbx_strand_id
1 'polypeptide(L)'
;MPEKEISVCEEKVYEQLYREHAEKICYYLYYKYGDMEKAQDIVQDSFAKLWVNCSNIIFGAAKSFLYKIAKNASINAVLHQKTVLKYQSIEQKTYTNESPEFQMEENEFMEKLNNAISELREGQREVFLLNRIEKKTYREIAEMLDISVKAVEKRMHLALVSLRTKLKTSNL
;
A
#
# COMPACT_ATOMS: atom_id res chain seq x y z
N MET A 1 -16.90 25.66 -23.36
CA MET A 1 -17.54 24.34 -23.37
C MET A 1 -17.28 23.76 -21.98
N PRO A 2 -18.29 23.34 -21.20
CA PRO A 2 -18.00 22.72 -19.91
C PRO A 2 -17.27 21.39 -20.18
N GLU A 3 -16.14 21.19 -19.51
CA GLU A 3 -15.43 19.91 -19.53
C GLU A 3 -16.39 18.82 -19.05
N LYS A 4 -16.52 17.74 -19.83
CA LYS A 4 -17.35 16.60 -19.45
C LYS A 4 -16.79 16.02 -18.15
N GLU A 5 -17.53 16.13 -17.05
CA GLU A 5 -17.12 15.56 -15.77
C GLU A 5 -16.89 14.06 -15.92
N ILE A 6 -15.69 13.61 -15.55
CA ILE A 6 -15.30 12.20 -15.60
C ILE A 6 -16.10 11.45 -14.53
N SER A 7 -17.05 10.62 -14.95
CA SER A 7 -17.86 9.81 -14.05
C SER A 7 -17.16 8.50 -13.72
N VAL A 8 -17.05 8.18 -12.43
CA VAL A 8 -16.49 6.91 -11.95
C VAL A 8 -17.35 5.71 -12.40
N CYS A 9 -18.63 5.91 -12.70
CA CYS A 9 -19.51 4.85 -13.20
C CYS A 9 -19.24 4.48 -14.66
N GLU A 10 -18.46 5.28 -15.41
CA GLU A 10 -18.05 4.88 -16.75
C GLU A 10 -17.07 3.70 -16.65
N GLU A 11 -17.39 2.58 -17.32
CA GLU A 11 -16.62 1.33 -17.26
C GLU A 11 -15.12 1.55 -17.47
N LYS A 12 -14.75 2.35 -18.47
CA LYS A 12 -13.35 2.67 -18.77
C LYS A 12 -12.64 3.42 -17.63
N VAL A 13 -13.35 4.31 -16.96
CA VAL A 13 -12.82 5.09 -15.83
C VAL A 13 -12.61 4.17 -14.63
N TYR A 14 -13.59 3.31 -14.35
CA TYR A 14 -13.49 2.32 -13.29
C TYR A 14 -12.36 1.31 -13.54
N GLU A 15 -12.25 0.80 -14.77
CA GLU A 15 -11.18 -0.12 -15.18
C GLU A 15 -9.81 0.53 -15.02
N GLN A 16 -9.68 1.81 -15.42
CA GLN A 16 -8.45 2.58 -15.20
C GLN A 16 -8.10 2.67 -13.71
N LEU A 17 -9.06 3.04 -12.87
CA LEU A 17 -8.85 3.10 -11.41
C LEU A 17 -8.44 1.74 -10.84
N TYR A 18 -9.03 0.65 -11.33
CA TYR A 18 -8.67 -0.71 -10.93
C TYR A 18 -7.23 -1.04 -11.29
N ARG A 19 -6.86 -0.90 -12.57
CA ARG A 19 -5.50 -1.17 -13.07
C ARG A 19 -4.44 -0.33 -12.36
N GLU A 20 -4.76 0.92 -12.02
CA GLU A 20 -3.81 1.84 -11.40
C GLU A 20 -3.63 1.64 -9.88
N HIS A 21 -4.64 1.13 -9.18
CA HIS A 21 -4.68 1.15 -7.71
C HIS A 21 -4.86 -0.20 -7.03
N ALA A 22 -5.45 -1.22 -7.69
CA ALA A 22 -5.74 -2.50 -7.04
C ALA A 22 -4.48 -3.17 -6.47
N GLU A 23 -3.43 -3.33 -7.30
CA GLU A 23 -2.17 -3.96 -6.88
C GLU A 23 -1.47 -3.16 -5.77
N LYS A 24 -1.45 -1.83 -5.90
CA LYS A 24 -0.86 -0.91 -4.93
C LYS A 24 -1.53 -1.00 -3.56
N ILE A 25 -2.86 -0.98 -3.52
CA ILE A 25 -3.64 -1.17 -2.29
C ILE A 25 -3.37 -2.57 -1.73
N CYS A 26 -3.33 -3.59 -2.58
CA CYS A 26 -3.06 -4.97 -2.16
C CYS A 26 -1.69 -5.08 -1.46
N TYR A 27 -0.62 -4.54 -2.06
CA TYR A 27 0.70 -4.54 -1.44
C TYR A 27 0.75 -3.69 -0.17
N TYR A 28 0.10 -2.52 -0.16
CA TYR A 28 -0.03 -1.72 1.05
C TYR A 28 -0.64 -2.53 2.20
N LEU A 29 -1.74 -3.24 1.94
CA LEU A 29 -2.41 -4.10 2.92
C LEU A 29 -1.55 -5.30 3.31
N TYR A 30 -0.90 -5.96 2.35
CA TYR A 30 -0.01 -7.09 2.60
C TYR A 30 1.18 -6.68 3.48
N TYR A 31 1.88 -5.59 3.16
CA TYR A 31 2.99 -5.12 3.99
C TYR A 31 2.53 -4.64 5.38
N LYS A 32 1.30 -4.13 5.47
CA LYS A 32 0.74 -3.70 6.75
C LYS A 32 0.32 -4.88 7.63
N TYR A 33 -0.29 -5.93 7.06
CA TYR A 33 -1.01 -6.97 7.81
C TYR A 33 -0.53 -8.40 7.59
N GLY A 34 0.33 -8.64 6.60
CA GLY A 34 1.03 -9.89 6.41
C GLY A 34 0.22 -11.04 5.79
N ASP A 35 -0.95 -10.76 5.23
CA ASP A 35 -1.86 -11.76 4.67
C ASP A 35 -2.30 -11.32 3.27
N MET A 36 -1.73 -11.96 2.24
CA MET A 36 -1.94 -11.57 0.83
C MET A 36 -3.35 -11.93 0.36
N GLU A 37 -3.89 -13.07 0.79
CA GLU A 37 -5.24 -13.52 0.43
C GLU A 37 -6.28 -12.53 0.97
N LYS A 38 -6.17 -12.17 2.26
CA LYS A 38 -7.03 -11.12 2.84
C LYS A 38 -6.84 -9.76 2.19
N ALA A 39 -5.61 -9.42 1.79
CA ALA A 39 -5.35 -8.17 1.09
C ALA A 39 -6.10 -8.11 -0.25
N GLN A 40 -6.10 -9.20 -1.02
CA GLN A 40 -6.83 -9.33 -2.27
C GLN A 40 -8.35 -9.21 -2.06
N ASP A 41 -8.89 -9.91 -1.06
CA ASP A 41 -10.32 -9.85 -0.71
C ASP A 41 -10.76 -8.42 -0.36
N ILE A 42 -9.97 -7.72 0.46
CA ILE A 42 -10.26 -6.34 0.86
C ILE A 42 -10.21 -5.40 -0.35
N VAL A 43 -9.28 -5.59 -1.27
CA VAL A 43 -9.22 -4.82 -2.52
C VAL A 43 -10.49 -5.05 -3.34
N GLN A 44 -10.89 -6.31 -3.54
CA GLN A 44 -12.10 -6.64 -4.30
C GLN A 44 -13.35 -6.00 -3.68
N ASP A 45 -13.54 -6.12 -2.37
CA ASP A 45 -14.67 -5.50 -1.65
C ASP A 45 -14.63 -3.96 -1.72
N SER A 46 -13.44 -3.37 -1.64
CA SER A 46 -13.28 -1.91 -1.76
C SER A 46 -13.70 -1.39 -3.14
N PHE A 47 -13.33 -2.11 -4.20
CA PHE A 47 -13.72 -1.78 -5.57
C PHE A 47 -15.20 -2.05 -5.84
N ALA A 48 -15.78 -3.11 -5.27
CA ALA A 48 -17.23 -3.34 -5.33
C ALA A 48 -18.00 -2.19 -4.66
N LYS A 49 -17.55 -1.73 -3.49
CA LYS A 49 -18.14 -0.56 -2.81
C LYS A 49 -17.98 0.74 -3.60
N LEU A 50 -16.85 0.94 -4.27
CA LEU A 50 -16.66 2.07 -5.17
C LEU A 50 -17.69 2.03 -6.32
N TRP A 51 -17.90 0.87 -6.93
CA TRP A 51 -18.87 0.71 -8.02
C TRP A 51 -20.29 1.04 -7.56
N VAL A 52 -20.72 0.50 -6.42
CA VAL A 52 -22.05 0.80 -5.84
C VAL A 52 -22.24 2.28 -5.55
N ASN A 53 -21.18 3.01 -5.19
CA ASN A 53 -21.22 4.43 -4.85
C ASN A 53 -20.72 5.35 -5.97
N CYS A 54 -20.48 4.84 -7.18
CA CYS A 54 -19.74 5.55 -8.22
C CYS A 54 -20.40 6.88 -8.62
N SER A 55 -21.73 6.97 -8.52
CA SER A 55 -22.50 8.17 -8.87
C SER A 55 -22.31 9.32 -7.89
N ASN A 56 -21.87 9.01 -6.66
CA ASN A 56 -21.72 9.97 -5.57
C ASN A 56 -20.25 10.35 -5.33
N ILE A 57 -19.32 9.79 -6.12
CA ILE A 57 -17.89 9.95 -5.94
C ILE A 57 -17.32 10.63 -7.18
N ILE A 58 -16.85 11.86 -7.00
CA ILE A 58 -16.08 12.54 -8.05
C ILE A 58 -14.75 11.81 -8.29
N PHE A 59 -14.27 11.81 -9.53
CA PHE A 59 -13.06 11.10 -9.94
C PHE A 59 -11.85 11.39 -9.02
N GLY A 60 -11.64 12.67 -8.67
CA GLY A 60 -10.53 13.08 -7.79
C GLY A 60 -10.59 12.51 -6.37
N ALA A 61 -11.77 12.09 -5.90
CA ALA A 61 -11.97 11.50 -4.58
C ALA A 61 -11.94 9.95 -4.58
N ALA A 62 -12.06 9.31 -5.75
CA ALA A 62 -12.16 7.85 -5.86
C ALA A 62 -10.98 7.12 -5.23
N LYS A 63 -9.74 7.60 -5.46
CA LYS A 63 -8.54 7.04 -4.85
C LYS A 63 -8.59 7.12 -3.32
N SER A 64 -8.85 8.30 -2.77
CA SER A 64 -8.91 8.48 -1.30
C SER A 64 -10.03 7.67 -0.67
N PHE A 65 -11.16 7.53 -1.37
CA PHE A 65 -12.27 6.66 -0.96
C PHE A 65 -11.83 5.19 -0.89
N LEU A 66 -11.19 4.65 -1.93
CA LEU A 66 -10.69 3.27 -1.95
C LEU A 66 -9.76 3.00 -0.77
N TYR A 67 -8.79 3.88 -0.52
CA TYR A 67 -7.87 3.73 0.61
C TYR A 67 -8.58 3.78 1.97
N LYS A 68 -9.60 4.64 2.11
CA LYS A 68 -10.38 4.74 3.34
C LYS A 68 -11.17 3.46 3.60
N ILE A 69 -11.82 2.90 2.58
CA ILE A 69 -12.56 1.65 2.69
C ILE A 69 -11.61 0.48 2.99
N ALA A 70 -10.50 0.36 2.25
CA ALA A 70 -9.50 -0.70 2.47
C ALA A 70 -8.89 -0.61 3.88
N LYS A 71 -8.58 0.59 4.37
CA LYS A 71 -8.11 0.80 5.75
C LYS A 71 -9.17 0.39 6.78
N ASN A 72 -10.42 0.81 6.60
CA ASN A 72 -11.49 0.48 7.55
C ASN A 72 -11.79 -1.02 7.58
N ALA A 73 -11.86 -1.66 6.41
CA ALA A 73 -12.06 -3.10 6.29
C ALA A 73 -10.90 -3.88 6.93
N SER A 74 -9.67 -3.41 6.74
CA SER A 74 -8.51 -4.04 7.33
C SER A 74 -8.39 -3.85 8.84
N ILE A 75 -8.77 -2.70 9.40
CA ILE A 75 -8.86 -2.53 10.87
C ILE A 75 -9.80 -3.60 11.46
N ASN A 76 -10.95 -3.84 10.81
CA ASN A 76 -11.90 -4.87 11.25
C ASN A 76 -11.36 -6.30 11.09
N ALA A 77 -10.60 -6.57 10.02
CA ALA A 77 -9.99 -7.87 9.78
C ALA A 77 -8.78 -8.18 10.69
N VAL A 78 -8.12 -7.14 11.22
CA VAL A 78 -6.81 -7.22 11.90
C VAL A 78 -6.90 -7.08 13.42
N LEU A 79 -7.99 -6.55 13.98
CA LEU A 79 -8.23 -6.56 15.43
C LEU A 79 -8.19 -7.97 16.06
N HIS A 80 -8.19 -9.03 15.24
CA HIS A 80 -8.03 -10.42 15.69
C HIS A 80 -6.68 -11.08 15.39
N GLN A 81 -5.76 -10.44 14.67
CA GLN A 81 -4.44 -11.00 14.41
C GLN A 81 -3.34 -9.96 14.63
N LYS A 82 -2.56 -10.16 15.70
CA LYS A 82 -1.20 -9.60 15.80
C LYS A 82 -0.34 -10.30 14.75
N THR A 83 -0.49 -9.97 13.46
CA THR A 83 0.25 -10.68 12.42
C THR A 83 1.65 -10.09 12.26
N VAL A 84 2.64 -10.88 12.67
CA VAL A 84 3.96 -10.90 12.03
C VAL A 84 3.72 -11.17 10.54
N LEU A 85 4.41 -10.44 9.64
CA LEU A 85 4.36 -10.71 8.21
C LEU A 85 4.62 -12.21 7.98
N LYS A 86 3.60 -12.97 7.56
CA LYS A 86 3.83 -14.33 7.07
C LYS A 86 4.42 -14.15 5.69
N TYR A 87 5.75 -14.15 5.64
CA TYR A 87 6.48 -14.15 4.39
C TYR A 87 6.21 -15.48 3.68
N GLN A 88 5.14 -15.54 2.91
CA GLN A 88 5.06 -16.49 1.81
C GLN A 88 5.78 -15.80 0.66
N SER A 89 6.83 -16.43 0.14
CA SER A 89 7.56 -16.01 -1.04
C SER A 89 6.57 -15.75 -2.18
N ILE A 90 6.18 -14.49 -2.35
CA ILE A 90 5.51 -14.05 -3.56
C ILE A 90 6.60 -14.09 -4.61
N GLU A 91 6.70 -15.19 -5.35
CA GLU A 91 7.51 -15.26 -6.56
C GLU A 91 6.99 -14.17 -7.50
N GLN A 92 7.62 -12.99 -7.47
CA GLN A 92 7.53 -12.07 -8.58
C GLN A 92 8.24 -12.77 -9.74
N LYS A 93 7.48 -13.50 -10.55
CA LYS A 93 7.96 -14.02 -11.84
C LYS A 93 8.15 -12.85 -12.79
N THR A 94 9.21 -12.10 -12.55
CA THR A 94 9.73 -11.13 -13.48
C THR A 94 10.61 -11.94 -14.45
N TYR A 95 10.10 -12.23 -15.65
CA TYR A 95 10.94 -12.76 -16.72
C TYR A 95 11.89 -11.64 -17.12
N THR A 96 13.04 -11.57 -16.47
CA THR A 96 14.12 -10.65 -16.82
C THR A 96 15.23 -11.43 -17.53
N ASN A 97 15.94 -10.76 -18.43
CA ASN A 97 17.12 -11.28 -19.11
C ASN A 97 18.38 -11.23 -18.20
N GLU A 98 18.16 -11.09 -16.89
CA GLU A 98 19.18 -10.99 -15.84
C GLU A 98 19.82 -12.35 -15.57
N SER A 99 21.05 -12.38 -15.07
CA SER A 99 21.69 -13.64 -14.69
C SER A 99 20.99 -14.26 -13.46
N PRO A 100 21.01 -15.60 -13.32
CA PRO A 100 20.45 -16.28 -12.14
C PRO A 100 21.03 -15.77 -10.81
N GLU A 101 22.31 -15.39 -10.81
CA GLU A 101 23.00 -14.83 -9.63
C GLU A 101 22.44 -13.46 -9.25
N PHE A 102 22.20 -12.58 -10.24
CA PHE A 102 21.59 -11.27 -10.00
C PHE A 102 20.16 -11.39 -9.47
N GLN A 103 19.36 -12.30 -10.02
CA GLN A 103 18.01 -12.57 -9.51
C GLN A 103 18.03 -13.08 -8.07
N MET A 104 19.02 -13.88 -7.70
CA MET A 104 19.17 -14.39 -6.34
C MET A 104 19.54 -13.27 -5.35
N GLU A 105 20.48 -12.40 -5.71
CA GLU A 105 20.85 -11.23 -4.91
C GLU A 105 19.67 -10.24 -4.74
N GLU A 106 18.91 -10.00 -5.81
CA GLU A 106 17.72 -9.15 -5.77
C GLU A 106 16.66 -9.72 -4.82
N ASN A 107 16.38 -11.02 -4.91
CA ASN A 107 15.43 -11.69 -4.03
C ASN A 107 15.84 -11.62 -2.55
N GLU A 108 17.12 -11.87 -2.24
CA GLU A 108 17.64 -11.74 -0.88
C GLU A 108 17.55 -10.30 -0.35
N PHE A 109 17.83 -9.30 -1.19
CA PHE A 109 17.70 -7.90 -0.82
C PHE A 109 16.24 -7.53 -0.55
N MET A 110 15.32 -7.96 -1.42
CA MET A 110 13.90 -7.72 -1.27
C MET A 110 13.33 -8.39 -0.02
N GLU A 111 13.78 -9.60 0.31
CA GLU A 111 13.44 -10.28 1.55
C GLU A 111 13.90 -9.49 2.78
N LYS A 112 15.17 -9.05 2.81
CA LYS A 112 15.71 -8.21 3.89
C LYS A 112 14.95 -6.90 4.03
N LEU A 113 14.63 -6.23 2.92
CA LEU A 113 13.88 -4.98 2.91
C LEU A 113 12.48 -5.16 3.52
N ASN A 114 11.76 -6.17 3.07
CA ASN A 114 10.39 -6.39 3.52
C ASN A 114 10.35 -6.86 4.98
N ASN A 115 11.31 -7.66 5.42
CA ASN A 115 11.50 -7.99 6.84
C ASN A 115 11.76 -6.72 7.67
N ALA A 116 12.63 -5.82 7.21
CA ALA A 116 12.88 -4.56 7.92
C ALA A 116 11.63 -3.65 7.99
N ILE A 117 10.82 -3.61 6.92
CA ILE A 117 9.53 -2.90 6.90
C ILE A 117 8.55 -3.54 7.89
N SER A 118 8.54 -4.87 8.00
CA SER A 118 7.69 -5.65 8.91
C SER A 118 7.95 -5.39 10.39
N GLU A 119 9.11 -4.87 10.74
CA GLU A 119 9.50 -4.60 12.13
C GLU A 119 9.28 -3.14 12.51
N LEU A 120 8.92 -2.28 11.54
CA LEU A 120 8.49 -0.92 11.83
C LEU A 120 7.24 -0.94 12.71
N ARG A 121 7.17 0.03 13.64
CA ARG A 121 5.93 0.29 14.38
C ARG A 121 4.83 0.63 13.39
N GLU A 122 3.60 0.23 13.68
CA GLU A 122 2.47 0.33 12.74
C GLU A 122 2.34 1.72 12.09
N GLY A 123 2.32 2.80 12.88
CA GLY A 123 2.20 4.15 12.34
C GLY A 123 3.41 4.63 11.51
N GLN A 124 4.60 4.09 11.76
CA GLN A 124 5.80 4.35 10.95
C GLN A 124 5.70 3.61 9.62
N ARG A 125 5.30 2.33 9.66
CA ARG A 125 5.10 1.49 8.49
C ARG A 125 4.03 2.07 7.56
N GLU A 126 2.90 2.46 8.12
CA GLU A 126 1.78 3.04 7.38
C GLU A 126 2.20 4.31 6.63
N VAL A 127 2.87 5.25 7.32
CA VAL A 127 3.39 6.47 6.70
C VAL A 127 4.44 6.17 5.63
N PHE A 128 5.36 5.24 5.90
CA PHE A 128 6.39 4.83 4.95
C PHE A 128 5.79 4.26 3.67
N LEU A 129 4.87 3.30 3.78
CA LEU A 129 4.23 2.65 2.64
C LEU A 129 3.41 3.66 1.81
N LEU A 130 2.60 4.50 2.47
CA LEU A 130 1.82 5.52 1.76
C LEU A 130 2.70 6.52 1.00
N ASN A 131 3.87 6.90 1.53
CA ASN A 131 4.75 7.81 0.80
C ASN A 131 5.58 7.12 -0.28
N ARG A 132 6.21 5.99 0.03
CA ARG A 132 7.22 5.37 -0.85
C ARG A 132 6.61 4.49 -1.93
N ILE A 133 5.57 3.75 -1.59
CA ILE A 133 4.86 2.88 -2.52
C ILE A 133 3.75 3.68 -3.20
N GLU A 134 2.91 4.36 -2.42
CA GLU A 134 1.73 5.07 -2.96
C GLU A 134 1.98 6.48 -3.45
N LYS A 135 3.21 6.97 -3.32
CA LYS A 135 3.67 8.30 -3.74
C LYS A 135 2.84 9.44 -3.15
N LYS A 136 2.25 9.24 -1.96
CA LYS A 136 1.44 10.26 -1.29
C LYS A 136 2.30 11.34 -0.66
N THR A 137 1.82 12.57 -0.79
CA THR A 137 2.39 13.72 -0.08
C THR A 137 2.07 13.63 1.41
N TYR A 138 2.87 14.28 2.25
CA TYR A 138 2.61 14.26 3.70
C TYR A 138 1.26 14.89 4.07
N ARG A 139 0.77 15.85 3.27
CA ARG A 139 -0.55 16.43 3.48
C ARG A 139 -1.67 15.43 3.22
N GLU A 140 -1.62 14.71 2.10
CA GLU A 140 -2.60 13.65 1.82
C GLU A 140 -2.56 12.56 2.91
N ILE A 141 -1.37 12.17 3.37
CA ILE A 141 -1.23 11.16 4.44
C ILE A 141 -1.83 11.68 5.75
N ALA A 142 -1.60 12.95 6.10
CA ALA A 142 -2.17 13.57 7.28
C ALA A 142 -3.71 13.53 7.25
N GLU A 143 -4.31 13.87 6.12
CA GLU A 143 -5.76 13.80 5.89
C GLU A 143 -6.28 12.35 5.96
N MET A 144 -5.58 11.41 5.33
CA MET A 144 -5.96 9.99 5.31
C MET A 144 -5.88 9.31 6.68
N LEU A 145 -4.94 9.75 7.51
CA LEU A 145 -4.66 9.15 8.83
C LEU A 145 -5.29 9.92 9.99
N ASP A 146 -5.90 11.07 9.73
CA ASP A 146 -6.44 12.00 10.74
C ASP A 146 -5.38 12.37 11.80
N ILE A 147 -4.20 12.79 11.32
CA ILE A 147 -3.08 13.24 12.15
C ILE A 147 -2.48 14.53 11.59
N SER A 148 -1.66 15.23 12.37
CA SER A 148 -0.96 16.41 11.85
C SER A 148 0.14 16.05 10.84
N VAL A 149 0.43 16.97 9.91
CA VAL A 149 1.58 16.83 8.99
C VAL A 149 2.89 16.63 9.76
N LYS A 150 3.06 17.31 10.90
CA LYS A 150 4.22 17.09 11.80
C LYS A 150 4.29 15.66 12.35
N ALA A 151 3.15 15.03 12.63
CA ALA A 151 3.11 13.63 13.04
C ALA A 151 3.53 12.70 11.89
N VAL A 152 3.13 13.00 10.65
CA VAL A 152 3.60 12.28 9.45
C VAL A 152 5.11 12.41 9.29
N GLU A 153 5.65 13.62 9.37
CA GLU A 153 7.10 13.88 9.28
C GLU A 153 7.88 13.08 10.32
N LYS A 154 7.45 13.13 11.59
CA LYS A 154 8.09 12.39 12.68
C LYS A 154 8.04 10.88 12.45
N ARG A 155 6.88 10.34 12.04
CA ARG A 155 6.71 8.90 11.75
C ARG A 155 7.60 8.47 10.58
N MET A 156 7.68 9.28 9.52
CA MET A 156 8.55 9.02 8.37
C MET A 156 10.02 9.04 8.77
N HIS A 157 10.45 10.06 9.51
CA HIS A 157 11.83 10.15 9.96
C HIS A 157 12.25 8.90 10.76
N LEU A 158 11.43 8.49 11.73
CA LEU A 158 11.69 7.29 12.52
C LEU A 158 11.67 6.00 11.69
N ALA A 159 10.80 5.91 10.69
CA ALA A 159 10.79 4.78 9.75
C ALA A 159 12.12 4.67 9.00
N LEU A 160 12.60 5.77 8.42
CA LEU A 160 13.86 5.80 7.67
C LEU A 160 15.08 5.51 8.55
N VAL A 161 15.10 6.01 9.79
CA VAL A 161 16.16 5.68 10.75
C VAL A 161 16.17 4.18 11.07
N SER A 162 15.01 3.60 11.34
CA SER A 162 14.88 2.16 11.63
C SER A 162 15.32 1.29 10.45
N LEU A 163 14.84 1.60 9.24
CA LEU A 163 15.22 0.89 8.02
C LEU A 163 16.72 1.00 7.74
N ARG A 164 17.30 2.20 7.89
CA ARG A 164 18.75 2.40 7.70
C ARG A 164 19.56 1.56 8.68
N THR A 165 19.15 1.48 9.94
CA THR A 165 19.85 0.66 10.94
C THR A 165 19.76 -0.83 10.58
N LYS A 166 18.56 -1.32 10.23
CA LYS A 166 18.30 -2.72 9.87
C LYS A 166 19.06 -3.16 8.62
N LEU A 167 19.09 -2.30 7.60
CA LEU A 167 19.71 -2.61 6.31
C LEU A 167 21.23 -2.38 6.30
N LYS A 168 21.77 -1.49 7.14
CA LYS A 168 23.23 -1.31 7.28
C LYS A 168 23.93 -2.49 7.93
N THR A 169 23.25 -3.26 8.79
CA THR A 169 23.87 -4.42 9.46
C THR A 169 24.02 -5.62 8.53
N SER A 170 23.49 -5.54 7.31
CA SER A 170 23.78 -6.48 6.24
C SER A 170 24.95 -5.91 5.45
N ASN A 171 26.18 -6.29 5.81
CA ASN A 171 27.35 -6.01 4.97
C ASN A 171 27.09 -6.56 3.55
N LEU A 172 27.03 -5.64 2.59
CA LEU A 172 27.68 -5.82 1.30
C LEU A 172 29.18 -5.70 1.51
#